data_AF-A0A8J4U3M3-F1
#
_entry.id   AF-A0A8J4U3M3-F1
#
_cell.length_a   1.000
_cell.length_b   1.000
_cell.length_c   1.000
_cell.angle_alpha   90.00
_cell.angle_beta   90.00
_cell.angle_gamma   90.00
#
_symmetry.space_group_name_H-M   'P 1'
#
loop_
_entity.id
_entity.type
_entity.pdbx_description
1 polymer ?
#
loop_
_entity_poly.entity_id
_entity_poly.type
_entity_poly.pdbx_seq_one_letter_code
_entity_poly.pdbx_strand_id
1 'polypeptide(L)'
;IWIRTCVHLLLCITVAVYSSVIGNPITDDIKKISLLKQNIPKDYKITVQYLPKEVSGMCWVKLNVFHLEESLNELSEKFGNISSNKEDIRKFVQMLKEMRYMIGQTLEDSMLEFQCHYREEKWLTPRYFEFVEDFFNTANSSNDEDCEPPPCPTTAKAIVTTTTAATVAPTRHYSPDGRSSSENTNAEEGFVNHMTFPEVVKGSLFSLLFLPAIAAVLLLVWKVKSRRNAASVRSSTEGPPLFSGAEPSAPPLDDEISEKLCSGRKKAATTRDPDV
;
A
#
# COMPACT_ATOMS: atom_id res chain seq x y z
N ILE A 1 -4.91 -4.76 38.07
CA ILE A 1 -3.75 -4.32 37.24
C ILE A 1 -3.40 -5.38 36.19
N TRP A 2 -2.81 -6.52 36.57
CA TRP A 2 -2.23 -7.50 35.62
C TRP A 2 -3.17 -7.91 34.47
N ILE A 3 -4.44 -8.19 34.73
CA ILE A 3 -5.44 -8.55 33.68
C ILE A 3 -5.50 -7.49 32.57
N ARG A 4 -5.49 -6.19 32.91
CA ARG A 4 -5.50 -5.09 31.92
C ARG A 4 -4.20 -5.06 31.10
N THR A 5 -3.06 -5.35 31.74
CA THR A 5 -1.77 -5.49 31.04
C THR A 5 -1.78 -6.68 30.08
N CYS A 6 -2.34 -7.83 30.49
CA CYS A 6 -2.46 -9.01 29.63
C CYS A 6 -3.41 -8.77 28.45
N VAL A 7 -4.58 -8.14 28.66
CA VAL A 7 -5.52 -7.81 27.58
C VAL A 7 -4.89 -6.86 26.57
N HIS A 8 -4.20 -5.80 27.02
CA HIS A 8 -3.48 -4.89 26.13
C HIS A 8 -2.32 -5.58 25.41
N LEU A 9 -1.55 -6.45 26.08
CA LEU A 9 -0.47 -7.20 25.45
C LEU A 9 -0.98 -8.18 24.39
N LEU A 10 -2.06 -8.91 24.67
CA LEU A 10 -2.70 -9.81 23.72
C LEU A 10 -3.26 -9.04 22.52
N LEU A 11 -3.88 -7.87 22.73
CA LEU A 11 -4.37 -7.00 21.67
C LEU A 11 -3.21 -6.46 20.82
N CYS A 12 -2.10 -6.04 21.43
CA CYS A 12 -0.92 -5.60 20.69
C CYS A 12 -0.29 -6.75 19.89
N ILE A 13 -0.27 -7.98 20.43
CA ILE A 13 0.26 -9.16 19.71
C ILE A 13 -0.65 -9.53 18.54
N THR A 14 -1.98 -9.58 18.72
CA THR A 14 -2.89 -9.89 17.60
C THR A 14 -2.83 -8.80 16.53
N VAL A 15 -2.88 -7.52 16.91
CA VAL A 15 -2.75 -6.40 15.97
C VAL A 15 -1.40 -6.43 15.27
N ALA A 16 -0.29 -6.72 15.94
CA ALA A 16 1.03 -6.82 15.30
C ALA A 16 1.11 -8.01 14.31
N VAL A 17 0.55 -9.16 14.65
CA VAL A 17 0.52 -10.34 13.76
C VAL A 17 -0.37 -10.09 12.53
N TYR A 18 -1.52 -9.45 12.70
CA TYR A 18 -2.34 -9.03 11.55
C TYR A 18 -1.65 -7.92 10.73
N SER A 19 -0.97 -6.98 11.37
CA SER A 19 -0.23 -5.89 10.69
C SER A 19 1.02 -6.38 9.96
N SER A 20 1.59 -7.53 10.31
CA SER A 20 2.67 -8.16 9.53
C SER A 20 2.19 -8.82 8.23
N VAL A 21 0.87 -8.87 8.01
CA VAL A 21 0.25 -9.36 6.77
C VAL A 21 -0.69 -8.28 6.23
N ILE A 22 -0.12 -7.12 5.86
CA ILE A 22 -0.78 -6.29 4.85
C ILE A 22 -0.62 -7.05 3.52
N GLY A 23 -1.62 -7.86 3.20
CA GLY A 23 -1.61 -8.70 2.01
C GLY A 23 -1.69 -7.90 0.72
N ASN A 24 -1.61 -8.59 -0.41
CA ASN A 24 -1.93 -8.03 -1.71
C ASN A 24 -3.35 -7.40 -1.66
N PRO A 25 -3.51 -6.09 -1.93
CA PRO A 25 -4.81 -5.43 -1.89
C PRO A 25 -5.75 -5.85 -3.04
N ILE A 26 -5.25 -6.59 -4.03
CA ILE A 26 -6.02 -7.01 -5.20
C ILE A 26 -6.88 -8.23 -4.83
N THR A 27 -8.20 -8.03 -4.78
CA THR A 27 -9.19 -9.08 -4.53
C THR A 27 -9.60 -9.79 -5.83
N ASP A 28 -10.42 -10.83 -5.72
CA ASP A 28 -10.96 -11.53 -6.89
C ASP A 28 -12.12 -10.79 -7.59
N ASP A 29 -12.53 -9.60 -7.09
CA ASP A 29 -13.46 -8.68 -7.77
C ASP A 29 -12.96 -8.28 -9.17
N ILE A 30 -11.65 -8.37 -9.46
CA ILE A 30 -11.07 -8.07 -10.78
C ILE A 30 -11.74 -8.85 -11.92
N LYS A 31 -12.31 -10.03 -11.64
CA LYS A 31 -13.09 -10.83 -12.61
C LYS A 31 -14.26 -10.03 -13.21
N LYS A 32 -14.78 -9.03 -12.49
CA LYS A 32 -15.89 -8.17 -12.87
C LYS A 32 -15.51 -7.06 -13.86
N ILE A 33 -14.22 -6.86 -14.15
CA ILE A 33 -13.78 -5.97 -15.24
C ILE A 33 -14.46 -6.39 -16.55
N SER A 34 -14.54 -7.70 -16.79
CA SER A 34 -15.24 -8.29 -17.93
C SER A 34 -16.74 -7.95 -18.00
N LEU A 35 -17.42 -7.82 -16.84
CA LEU A 35 -18.84 -7.45 -16.73
C LEU A 35 -19.04 -5.94 -16.94
N LEU A 36 -18.21 -5.11 -16.32
CA LEU A 36 -18.24 -3.64 -16.50
C LEU A 36 -17.98 -3.25 -17.96
N LYS A 37 -17.05 -3.93 -18.63
CA LYS A 37 -16.76 -3.78 -20.07
C LYS A 37 -17.94 -4.14 -20.98
N GLN A 38 -18.90 -4.95 -20.51
CA GLN A 38 -20.15 -5.28 -21.22
C GLN A 38 -21.28 -4.31 -20.88
N ASN A 39 -21.34 -3.80 -19.64
CA ASN A 39 -22.40 -2.92 -19.16
C ASN A 39 -22.24 -1.44 -19.58
N ILE A 40 -21.16 -1.09 -20.29
CA ILE A 40 -20.81 0.28 -20.69
C ILE A 40 -20.76 0.36 -22.23
N PRO A 41 -21.32 1.39 -22.88
CA PRO A 41 -21.32 1.50 -24.35
C PRO A 41 -19.91 1.46 -24.94
N LYS A 42 -19.72 0.68 -26.00
CA LYS A 42 -18.39 0.43 -26.61
C LYS A 42 -17.75 1.68 -27.22
N ASP A 43 -18.58 2.65 -27.59
CA ASP A 43 -18.25 3.94 -28.17
C ASP A 43 -18.09 5.06 -27.12
N TYR A 44 -18.43 4.81 -25.85
CA TYR A 44 -18.22 5.77 -24.78
C TYR A 44 -16.73 6.08 -24.60
N LYS A 45 -16.42 7.36 -24.35
CA LYS A 45 -15.06 7.88 -24.26
C LYS A 45 -14.71 8.24 -22.82
N ILE A 46 -13.79 7.47 -22.25
CA ILE A 46 -13.28 7.63 -20.90
C ILE A 46 -11.98 8.45 -21.00
N THR A 47 -11.93 9.60 -20.31
CA THR A 47 -10.68 10.36 -20.15
C THR A 47 -9.74 9.56 -19.27
N VAL A 48 -8.46 9.47 -19.64
CA VAL A 48 -7.43 8.87 -18.80
C VAL A 48 -6.13 9.66 -18.96
N GLN A 49 -5.50 10.01 -17.83
CA GLN A 49 -4.09 10.37 -17.81
C GLN A 49 -3.29 9.10 -17.57
N TYR A 50 -2.29 8.82 -18.41
CA TYR A 50 -1.51 7.59 -18.29
C TYR A 50 -0.06 7.78 -18.72
N LEU A 51 0.83 6.96 -18.18
CA LEU A 51 2.23 6.84 -18.57
C LEU A 51 2.40 5.59 -19.44
N PRO A 52 2.85 5.70 -20.71
CA PRO A 52 2.97 4.55 -21.59
C PRO A 52 4.00 3.52 -21.11
N LYS A 53 3.72 2.23 -21.35
CA LYS A 53 4.61 1.11 -20.94
C LYS A 53 5.97 1.18 -21.60
N GLU A 54 6.03 1.73 -22.82
CA GLU A 54 7.24 1.92 -23.62
C GLU A 54 8.19 2.97 -23.03
N VAL A 55 7.69 3.79 -22.10
CA VAL A 55 8.47 4.83 -21.40
C VAL A 55 8.86 4.38 -19.99
N SER A 56 7.96 3.69 -19.29
CA SER A 56 8.11 3.33 -17.87
C SER A 56 8.57 1.90 -17.62
N GLY A 57 8.66 1.06 -18.66
CA GLY A 57 9.07 -0.33 -18.53
C GLY A 57 8.23 -1.09 -17.50
N MET A 58 8.89 -1.75 -16.55
CA MET A 58 8.22 -2.49 -15.47
C MET A 58 7.49 -1.58 -14.47
N CYS A 59 7.98 -0.35 -14.26
CA CYS A 59 7.40 0.60 -13.29
C CYS A 59 6.04 1.17 -13.69
N TRP A 60 5.50 0.82 -14.86
CA TRP A 60 4.24 1.36 -15.37
C TRP A 60 3.07 1.17 -14.38
N VAL A 61 3.00 0.06 -13.64
CA VAL A 61 1.97 -0.16 -12.61
C VAL A 61 2.09 0.87 -11.48
N LYS A 62 3.27 0.94 -10.85
CA LYS A 62 3.60 1.87 -9.75
C LYS A 62 3.29 3.32 -10.16
N LEU A 63 3.64 3.70 -11.39
CA LEU A 63 3.48 5.08 -11.88
C LEU A 63 2.07 5.42 -12.42
N ASN A 64 1.24 4.45 -12.79
CA ASN A 64 -0.14 4.69 -13.26
C ASN A 64 -1.21 4.60 -12.16
N VAL A 65 -0.88 4.06 -10.97
CA VAL A 65 -1.86 3.76 -9.90
C VAL A 65 -2.74 4.96 -9.52
N PHE A 66 -2.16 6.18 -9.45
CA PHE A 66 -2.87 7.41 -9.10
C PHE A 66 -3.92 7.78 -10.15
N HIS A 67 -3.51 7.94 -11.42
CA HIS A 67 -4.42 8.42 -12.45
C HIS A 67 -5.44 7.34 -12.87
N LEU A 68 -5.13 6.06 -12.66
CA LEU A 68 -6.11 4.99 -12.78
C LEU A 68 -7.15 5.03 -11.65
N GLU A 69 -6.76 5.35 -10.41
CA GLU A 69 -7.70 5.58 -9.30
C GLU A 69 -8.64 6.75 -9.63
N GLU A 70 -8.07 7.89 -10.05
CA GLU A 70 -8.76 9.12 -10.44
C GLU A 70 -9.75 8.88 -11.59
N SER A 71 -9.29 8.26 -12.67
CA SER A 71 -10.10 7.90 -13.85
C SER A 71 -11.26 6.95 -13.51
N LEU A 72 -11.03 5.92 -12.68
CA LEU A 72 -12.10 5.02 -12.22
C LEU A 72 -13.07 5.73 -11.26
N ASN A 73 -12.58 6.62 -10.40
CA ASN A 73 -13.41 7.42 -9.51
C ASN A 73 -14.35 8.35 -10.30
N GLU A 74 -13.81 9.08 -11.30
CA GLU A 74 -14.58 9.88 -12.26
C GLU A 74 -15.62 9.07 -13.05
N LEU A 75 -15.25 7.86 -13.48
CA LEU A 75 -16.13 6.95 -14.20
C LEU A 75 -17.27 6.45 -13.30
N SER A 76 -16.98 6.16 -12.03
CA SER A 76 -18.00 5.72 -11.05
C SER A 76 -19.10 6.78 -10.89
N GLU A 77 -18.74 8.07 -10.85
CA GLU A 77 -19.69 9.17 -10.67
C GLU A 77 -20.51 9.50 -11.94
N LYS A 78 -20.30 8.78 -13.06
CA LYS A 78 -21.25 8.78 -14.20
C LYS A 78 -22.47 7.88 -13.96
N PHE A 79 -22.45 7.04 -12.92
CA PHE A 79 -23.54 6.13 -12.57
C PHE A 79 -24.40 6.65 -11.40
N GLY A 80 -25.68 6.27 -11.39
CA GLY A 80 -26.59 6.55 -10.29
C GLY A 80 -26.18 5.84 -8.99
N ASN A 81 -26.52 6.43 -7.83
CA ASN A 81 -26.02 6.04 -6.50
C ASN A 81 -26.41 4.63 -6.02
N ILE A 82 -27.27 3.92 -6.73
CA ILE A 82 -27.68 2.53 -6.43
C ILE A 82 -27.25 1.54 -7.54
N SER A 83 -26.41 1.95 -8.48
CA SER A 83 -25.97 1.13 -9.60
C SER A 83 -24.89 0.13 -9.16
N SER A 84 -25.07 -1.15 -9.49
CA SER A 84 -24.03 -2.18 -9.31
C SER A 84 -22.72 -1.82 -10.01
N ASN A 85 -22.79 -1.18 -11.20
CA ASN A 85 -21.59 -0.70 -11.90
C ASN A 85 -20.80 0.29 -11.03
N LYS A 86 -21.49 1.20 -10.31
CA LYS A 86 -20.85 2.18 -9.44
C LYS A 86 -20.12 1.49 -8.29
N GLU A 87 -20.78 0.52 -7.66
CA GLU A 87 -20.25 -0.20 -6.51
C GLU A 87 -19.11 -1.15 -6.86
N ASP A 88 -19.12 -1.78 -8.03
CA ASP A 88 -17.99 -2.60 -8.49
C ASP A 88 -16.81 -1.74 -8.98
N ILE A 89 -17.04 -0.59 -9.64
CA ILE A 89 -15.95 0.36 -9.94
C ILE A 89 -15.34 0.94 -8.65
N ARG A 90 -16.17 1.24 -7.62
CA ARG A 90 -15.70 1.75 -6.33
C ARG A 90 -14.79 0.76 -5.59
N LYS A 91 -14.95 -0.55 -5.79
CA LYS A 91 -13.99 -1.55 -5.27
C LYS A 91 -12.65 -1.45 -5.97
N PHE A 92 -12.63 -1.20 -7.28
CA PHE A 92 -11.37 -1.01 -8.02
C PHE A 92 -10.65 0.25 -7.54
N VAL A 93 -11.39 1.35 -7.32
CA VAL A 93 -10.88 2.58 -6.68
C VAL A 93 -10.32 2.29 -5.28
N GLN A 94 -10.99 1.45 -4.48
CA GLN A 94 -10.52 1.08 -3.15
C GLN A 94 -9.22 0.24 -3.18
N MET A 95 -9.13 -0.76 -4.06
CA MET A 95 -7.90 -1.54 -4.25
C MET A 95 -6.73 -0.64 -4.67
N LEU A 96 -6.97 0.35 -5.54
CA LEU A 96 -5.94 1.30 -5.97
C LEU A 96 -5.50 2.25 -4.84
N LYS A 97 -6.40 2.70 -3.97
CA LYS A 97 -6.05 3.45 -2.75
C LYS A 97 -5.19 2.64 -1.80
N GLU A 98 -5.47 1.36 -1.65
CA GLU A 98 -4.68 0.45 -0.82
C GLU A 98 -3.31 0.15 -1.47
N MET A 99 -3.23 0.00 -2.79
CA MET A 99 -1.95 -0.06 -3.52
C MET A 99 -1.12 1.21 -3.32
N ARG A 100 -1.72 2.41 -3.43
CA ARG A 100 -1.02 3.68 -3.17
C ARG A 100 -0.48 3.77 -1.75
N TYR A 101 -1.30 3.36 -0.76
CA TYR A 101 -0.87 3.32 0.63
C TYR A 101 0.32 2.39 0.85
N MET A 102 0.37 1.26 0.14
CA MET A 102 1.48 0.29 0.19
C MET A 102 2.76 0.79 -0.49
N ILE A 103 2.67 1.43 -1.66
CA ILE A 103 3.83 2.08 -2.34
C ILE A 103 4.38 3.24 -1.49
N GLY A 104 3.48 3.91 -0.75
CA GLY A 104 3.83 4.95 0.21
C GLY A 104 4.39 6.22 -0.44
N GLN A 105 5.10 7.02 0.35
CA GLN A 105 5.52 8.38 -0.01
C GLN A 105 6.48 8.50 -1.19
N THR A 106 7.07 7.38 -1.66
CA THR A 106 7.92 7.40 -2.87
C THR A 106 7.09 7.56 -4.16
N LEU A 107 5.78 7.33 -4.11
CA LEU A 107 4.89 7.41 -5.27
C LEU A 107 4.85 8.83 -5.86
N GLU A 108 4.52 9.84 -5.04
CA GLU A 108 4.38 11.21 -5.50
C GLU A 108 5.70 11.77 -6.09
N ASP A 109 6.86 11.45 -5.48
CA ASP A 109 8.18 11.80 -6.03
C ASP A 109 8.45 11.09 -7.37
N SER A 110 8.19 9.77 -7.45
CA SER A 110 8.34 9.00 -8.69
C SER A 110 7.45 9.53 -9.82
N MET A 111 6.23 9.96 -9.51
CA MET A 111 5.32 10.56 -10.50
C MET A 111 5.85 11.90 -11.01
N LEU A 112 6.41 12.74 -10.13
CA LEU A 112 6.98 14.05 -10.49
C LEU A 112 8.17 13.90 -11.45
N GLU A 113 9.03 12.90 -11.26
CA GLU A 113 10.14 12.63 -12.19
C GLU A 113 9.68 12.22 -13.59
N PHE A 114 8.58 11.46 -13.69
CA PHE A 114 7.99 11.06 -14.97
C PHE A 114 6.95 12.07 -15.52
N GLN A 115 6.71 13.21 -14.86
CA GLN A 115 5.62 14.15 -15.16
C GLN A 115 5.58 14.61 -16.63
N CYS A 116 6.73 14.76 -17.29
CA CYS A 116 6.84 15.19 -18.69
C CYS A 116 6.42 14.13 -19.73
N HIS A 117 6.14 12.89 -19.31
CA HIS A 117 5.83 11.75 -20.17
C HIS A 117 4.37 11.27 -20.10
N TYR A 118 3.61 11.69 -19.08
CA TYR A 118 2.18 11.38 -18.98
C TYR A 118 1.41 11.99 -20.14
N ARG A 119 0.35 11.30 -20.56
CA ARG A 119 -0.53 11.68 -21.67
C ARG A 119 -1.97 11.65 -21.22
N GLU A 120 -2.73 12.71 -21.48
CA GLU A 120 -4.20 12.66 -21.43
C GLU A 120 -4.72 12.14 -22.78
N GLU A 121 -5.43 11.02 -22.78
CA GLU A 121 -6.15 10.49 -23.94
C GLU A 121 -7.62 10.21 -23.59
N LYS A 122 -8.47 10.09 -24.62
CA LYS A 122 -9.88 9.70 -24.47
C LYS A 122 -10.13 8.37 -25.15
N TRP A 123 -10.15 7.30 -24.36
CA TRP A 123 -10.21 5.92 -24.83
C TRP A 123 -11.63 5.41 -24.95
N LEU A 124 -11.86 4.57 -25.96
CA LEU A 124 -13.08 3.78 -26.06
C LEU A 124 -13.10 2.73 -24.94
N THR A 125 -14.28 2.46 -24.39
CA THR A 125 -14.54 1.45 -23.34
C THR A 125 -13.73 0.14 -23.47
N PRO A 126 -13.58 -0.49 -24.66
CA PRO A 126 -12.80 -1.73 -24.78
C PRO A 126 -11.32 -1.56 -24.42
N ARG A 127 -10.64 -0.57 -25.01
CA ARG A 127 -9.22 -0.21 -24.76
C ARG A 127 -9.01 0.19 -23.30
N TYR A 128 -9.98 0.92 -22.73
CA TYR A 128 -9.91 1.31 -21.32
C TYR A 128 -9.93 0.09 -20.40
N PHE A 129 -10.92 -0.78 -20.51
CA PHE A 129 -10.98 -1.95 -19.63
C PHE A 129 -9.94 -3.03 -19.96
N GLU A 130 -9.38 -3.08 -21.17
CA GLU A 130 -8.13 -3.81 -21.46
C GLU A 130 -6.97 -3.31 -20.59
N PHE A 131 -6.75 -1.99 -20.49
CA PHE A 131 -5.72 -1.41 -19.62
C PHE A 131 -5.99 -1.65 -18.12
N VAL A 132 -7.24 -1.55 -17.67
CA VAL A 132 -7.62 -1.87 -16.27
C VAL A 132 -7.33 -3.34 -15.93
N GLU A 133 -7.67 -4.26 -16.83
CA GLU A 133 -7.46 -5.70 -16.68
C GLU A 133 -5.96 -6.05 -16.67
N ASP A 134 -5.20 -5.52 -17.62
CA ASP A 134 -3.74 -5.64 -17.71
C ASP A 134 -3.04 -5.09 -16.45
N PHE A 135 -3.51 -3.94 -15.94
CA PHE A 135 -2.97 -3.30 -14.73
C PHE A 135 -3.11 -4.21 -13.51
N PHE A 136 -4.32 -4.65 -13.18
CA PHE A 136 -4.54 -5.50 -12.00
C PHE A 136 -3.89 -6.88 -12.13
N ASN A 137 -3.88 -7.47 -13.33
CA ASN A 137 -3.19 -8.75 -13.56
C ASN A 137 -1.66 -8.62 -13.40
N THR A 138 -1.07 -7.53 -13.89
CA THR A 138 0.37 -7.27 -13.71
C THR A 138 0.70 -6.98 -12.25
N ALA A 139 -0.07 -6.10 -11.60
CA ALA A 139 0.11 -5.71 -10.20
C ALA A 139 0.01 -6.89 -9.21
N ASN A 140 -0.78 -7.91 -9.55
CA ASN A 140 -0.87 -9.17 -8.80
C ASN A 140 0.38 -10.07 -8.92
N SER A 141 1.40 -9.64 -9.69
CA SER A 141 2.63 -10.40 -9.96
C SER A 141 3.92 -9.58 -9.93
N SER A 142 3.83 -8.25 -9.80
CA SER A 142 4.99 -7.35 -9.76
C SER A 142 5.65 -7.31 -8.38
N ASN A 143 6.98 -7.34 -8.35
CA ASN A 143 7.75 -6.94 -7.18
C ASN A 143 7.92 -5.40 -7.16
N ASP A 144 8.38 -4.86 -6.04
CA ASP A 144 8.85 -3.47 -5.98
C ASP A 144 10.19 -3.34 -6.72
N GLU A 145 10.20 -2.53 -7.77
CA GLU A 145 11.39 -2.17 -8.56
C GLU A 145 11.63 -0.65 -8.46
N ASP A 146 12.90 -0.25 -8.58
CA ASP A 146 13.30 1.16 -8.69
C ASP A 146 13.07 1.68 -10.13
N CYS A 147 12.71 2.96 -10.24
CA CYS A 147 12.20 3.55 -11.48
C CYS A 147 13.09 4.72 -11.93
N GLU A 148 13.83 4.55 -13.03
CA GLU A 148 14.65 5.62 -13.61
C GLU A 148 13.93 6.28 -14.81
N PRO A 149 13.73 7.62 -14.83
CA PRO A 149 13.00 8.30 -15.90
C PRO A 149 13.85 8.46 -17.17
N PRO A 150 13.32 8.13 -18.37
CA PRO A 150 14.00 8.47 -19.61
C PRO A 150 13.97 9.99 -19.87
N PRO A 151 14.88 10.55 -20.68
CA PRO A 151 14.92 11.99 -20.96
C PRO A 151 13.60 12.53 -21.54
N CYS A 152 13.11 13.64 -21.00
CA CYS A 152 11.87 14.29 -21.47
C CYS A 152 11.92 14.62 -22.98
N PRO A 153 10.79 14.49 -23.71
CA PRO A 153 10.75 14.80 -25.14
C PRO A 153 11.14 16.26 -25.41
N THR A 154 12.32 16.47 -26.02
CA THR A 154 12.75 17.81 -26.42
C THR A 154 11.82 18.31 -27.52
N THR A 155 10.98 19.28 -27.19
CA THR A 155 10.12 19.95 -28.18
C THR A 155 11.03 20.61 -29.22
N ALA A 156 10.99 20.09 -30.45
CA ALA A 156 11.70 20.65 -31.59
C ALA A 156 11.09 22.02 -31.95
N LYS A 157 11.54 23.06 -31.24
CA LYS A 157 11.09 24.44 -31.40
C LYS A 157 11.39 24.87 -32.84
N ALA A 158 10.35 24.93 -33.66
CA ALA A 158 10.48 25.21 -35.09
C ALA A 158 11.11 26.59 -35.30
N ILE A 159 12.41 26.61 -35.62
CA ILE A 159 13.12 27.83 -36.02
C ILE A 159 12.65 28.18 -37.43
N VAL A 160 11.57 28.96 -37.50
CA VAL A 160 11.10 29.56 -38.75
C VAL A 160 12.19 30.52 -39.23
N THR A 161 13.06 30.00 -40.08
CA THR A 161 14.24 30.69 -40.61
C THR A 161 13.79 31.76 -41.59
N THR A 162 13.35 32.89 -41.04
CA THR A 162 12.79 34.03 -41.77
C THR A 162 13.93 34.76 -42.45
N THR A 163 14.31 34.26 -43.63
CA THR A 163 15.43 34.79 -44.44
C THR A 163 15.19 36.28 -44.69
N THR A 164 16.09 37.11 -44.17
CA THR A 164 15.88 38.55 -44.11
C THR A 164 16.17 39.22 -45.45
N ALA A 165 15.15 39.80 -46.08
CA ALA A 165 15.29 40.70 -47.22
C ALA A 165 14.85 42.11 -46.79
N ALA A 166 15.77 43.08 -46.83
CA ALA A 166 15.52 44.46 -46.41
C ALA A 166 15.63 45.41 -47.61
N THR A 167 14.72 46.39 -47.73
CA THR A 167 14.84 47.58 -48.61
C THR A 167 13.76 48.64 -48.30
N VAL A 168 14.20 49.77 -47.71
CA VAL A 168 13.58 51.12 -47.49
C VAL A 168 12.22 51.33 -46.76
N ALA A 169 12.08 52.56 -46.25
CA ALA A 169 10.93 53.19 -45.54
C ALA A 169 10.55 54.52 -46.30
N PRO A 170 9.78 55.55 -45.81
CA PRO A 170 9.40 55.89 -44.42
C PRO A 170 7.99 56.50 -44.12
N THR A 171 7.59 56.39 -42.84
CA THR A 171 6.94 57.39 -41.92
C THR A 171 6.02 58.52 -42.43
N ARG A 172 4.79 58.63 -41.86
CA ARG A 172 4.26 59.82 -41.10
C ARG A 172 2.93 59.55 -40.34
N HIS A 173 2.91 59.95 -39.04
CA HIS A 173 1.89 60.69 -38.25
C HIS A 173 0.38 60.63 -38.59
N TYR A 174 -0.60 60.69 -37.65
CA TYR A 174 -0.69 61.41 -36.35
C TYR A 174 -1.70 60.74 -35.35
N SER A 175 -1.95 61.34 -34.17
CA SER A 175 -2.82 60.85 -33.05
C SER A 175 -3.99 61.86 -32.78
N PRO A 176 -4.79 61.93 -31.67
CA PRO A 176 -4.82 61.20 -30.37
C PRO A 176 -6.24 60.84 -29.81
N ASP A 177 -6.31 60.65 -28.47
CA ASP A 177 -7.46 60.66 -27.53
C ASP A 177 -8.37 59.41 -27.38
N GLY A 178 -8.71 58.96 -26.16
CA GLY A 178 -8.19 59.37 -24.84
C GLY A 178 -8.93 58.83 -23.59
N ARG A 179 -8.36 59.13 -22.41
CA ARG A 179 -8.94 59.14 -21.04
C ARG A 179 -9.05 57.83 -20.20
N SER A 180 -8.00 57.64 -19.38
CA SER A 180 -7.98 57.26 -17.94
C SER A 180 -9.27 56.88 -17.19
N SER A 181 -9.15 55.82 -16.37
CA SER A 181 -9.44 55.84 -14.93
C SER A 181 -8.42 54.98 -14.17
N SER A 182 -8.18 55.26 -12.89
CA SER A 182 -7.25 54.52 -12.02
C SER A 182 -7.92 54.18 -10.70
N GLU A 183 -7.69 52.98 -10.17
CA GLU A 183 -7.98 52.65 -8.77
C GLU A 183 -6.99 51.58 -8.27
N ASN A 184 -6.63 51.61 -6.98
CA ASN A 184 -5.47 50.90 -6.44
C ASN A 184 -5.87 49.89 -5.35
N THR A 185 -5.33 48.66 -5.40
CA THR A 185 -5.07 47.87 -4.18
C THR A 185 -3.84 46.97 -4.37
N ASN A 186 -2.83 47.24 -3.53
CA ASN A 186 -1.76 46.36 -3.01
C ASN A 186 -1.58 44.97 -3.65
N ALA A 187 -0.36 44.71 -4.14
CA ALA A 187 0.17 43.36 -4.22
C ALA A 187 0.83 42.99 -2.87
N GLU A 188 0.45 41.88 -2.28
CA GLU A 188 1.18 41.24 -1.17
C GLU A 188 1.96 40.02 -1.70
N GLU A 189 3.15 39.79 -1.18
CA GLU A 189 4.02 38.68 -1.60
C GLU A 189 3.57 37.36 -0.97
N GLY A 190 3.02 36.46 -1.80
CA GLY A 190 2.58 35.12 -1.38
C GLY A 190 3.74 34.18 -1.05
N PHE A 191 4.17 34.18 0.21
CA PHE A 191 5.26 33.35 0.75
C PHE A 191 5.07 31.84 0.49
N VAL A 192 6.17 31.15 0.16
CA VAL A 192 6.18 29.70 -0.11
C VAL A 192 5.99 28.91 1.20
N ASN A 193 4.81 28.33 1.38
CA ASN A 193 4.51 27.49 2.53
C ASN A 193 5.17 26.11 2.40
N HIS A 194 6.42 26.01 2.89
CA HIS A 194 7.06 24.75 3.21
C HIS A 194 6.23 24.00 4.27
N MET A 195 5.59 22.89 3.87
CA MET A 195 4.66 22.11 4.70
C MET A 195 5.41 21.27 5.75
N THR A 196 6.06 21.96 6.68
CA THR A 196 6.85 21.37 7.76
C THR A 196 5.94 20.54 8.66
N PHE A 197 6.22 19.24 8.80
CA PHE A 197 5.47 18.35 9.68
C PHE A 197 5.41 18.92 11.12
N PRO A 198 4.24 18.89 11.80
CA PRO A 198 4.11 19.48 13.12
C PRO A 198 4.94 18.72 14.16
N GLU A 199 5.98 19.37 14.69
CA GLU A 199 6.97 18.79 15.63
C GLU A 199 6.37 18.31 16.97
N VAL A 200 5.08 18.60 17.20
CA VAL A 200 4.32 18.32 18.42
C VAL A 200 4.06 16.82 18.65
N VAL A 201 3.88 16.01 17.60
CA VAL A 201 3.65 14.55 17.76
C VAL A 201 4.91 13.79 18.21
N LYS A 202 6.10 14.30 17.89
CA LYS A 202 7.38 13.63 18.17
C LYS A 202 7.65 13.56 19.69
N GLY A 203 7.32 14.61 20.44
CA GLY A 203 7.40 14.63 21.90
C GLY A 203 6.44 13.64 22.58
N SER A 204 5.21 13.51 22.06
CA SER A 204 4.17 12.67 22.66
C SER A 204 4.55 11.17 22.66
N LEU A 205 5.15 10.68 21.58
CA LEU A 205 5.55 9.27 21.45
C LEU A 205 6.66 8.89 22.45
N PHE A 206 7.64 9.78 22.68
CA PHE A 206 8.69 9.52 23.67
C PHE A 206 8.15 9.48 25.10
N SER A 207 7.25 10.40 25.49
CA SER A 207 6.58 10.36 26.80
C SER A 207 5.82 9.06 27.04
N LEU A 208 5.22 8.47 26.01
CA LEU A 208 4.49 7.20 26.10
C LEU A 208 5.43 6.00 26.35
N LEU A 209 6.66 6.04 25.84
CA LEU A 209 7.66 4.98 25.99
C LEU A 209 8.44 5.04 27.32
N PHE A 210 8.64 6.23 27.90
CA PHE A 210 9.35 6.35 29.18
C PHE A 210 8.59 5.71 30.35
N LEU A 211 7.25 5.79 30.38
CA LEU A 211 6.42 5.20 31.43
C LEU A 211 6.60 3.67 31.60
N PRO A 212 6.46 2.82 30.56
CA PRO A 212 6.73 1.39 30.68
C PRO A 212 8.22 1.07 30.90
N ALA A 213 9.14 1.87 30.36
CA ALA A 213 10.58 1.68 30.59
C ALA A 213 10.96 1.88 32.07
N ILE A 214 10.47 2.94 32.70
CA ILE A 214 10.68 3.21 34.14
C ILE A 214 10.06 2.09 34.99
N ALA A 215 8.85 1.62 34.64
CA ALA A 215 8.22 0.50 35.33
C ALA A 215 9.06 -0.80 35.24
N ALA A 216 9.64 -1.09 34.07
CA ALA A 216 10.53 -2.25 33.89
C ALA A 216 11.80 -2.13 34.73
N VAL A 217 12.44 -0.95 34.78
CA VAL A 217 13.62 -0.70 35.63
C VAL A 217 13.28 -0.88 37.12
N LEU A 218 12.15 -0.36 37.58
CA LEU A 218 11.71 -0.53 38.98
C LEU A 218 11.45 -2.00 39.32
N LEU A 219 10.85 -2.78 38.42
CA LEU A 219 10.65 -4.23 38.60
C LEU A 219 11.99 -4.99 38.64
N LEU A 220 12.97 -4.61 37.83
CA LEU A 220 14.32 -5.20 37.87
C LEU A 220 15.03 -4.88 39.19
N VAL A 221 15.01 -3.62 39.64
CA VAL A 221 15.59 -3.20 40.93
C VAL A 221 14.92 -3.92 42.09
N TRP A 222 13.59 -4.05 42.10
CA TRP A 222 12.85 -4.78 43.12
C TRP A 222 13.20 -6.27 43.11
N LYS A 223 13.29 -6.91 41.94
CA LYS A 223 13.69 -8.33 41.79
C LYS A 223 15.12 -8.59 42.28
N VAL A 224 16.05 -7.67 42.03
CA VAL A 224 17.43 -7.73 42.57
C VAL A 224 17.45 -7.54 44.09
N LYS A 225 16.72 -6.55 44.63
CA LYS A 225 16.67 -6.29 46.08
C LYS A 225 15.97 -7.43 46.84
N SER A 226 14.89 -7.97 46.29
CA SER A 226 14.19 -9.16 46.80
C SER A 226 15.11 -10.38 46.89
N ARG A 227 15.91 -10.65 45.85
CA ARG A 227 16.90 -11.75 45.86
C ARG A 227 17.98 -11.55 46.93
N ARG A 228 18.45 -10.32 47.15
CA ARG A 228 19.42 -10.01 48.23
C ARG A 228 18.81 -10.25 49.62
N ASN A 229 17.57 -9.81 49.85
CA ASN A 229 16.87 -10.06 51.10
C ASN A 229 16.64 -11.58 51.34
N ALA A 230 16.26 -12.33 50.30
CA ALA A 230 16.09 -13.78 50.39
C ALA A 230 17.40 -14.54 50.68
N ALA A 231 18.54 -14.06 50.17
CA ALA A 231 19.85 -14.60 50.51
C ALA A 231 20.21 -14.34 51.98
N SER A 232 19.91 -13.14 52.51
CA SER A 232 20.20 -12.77 53.91
C SER A 232 19.41 -13.59 54.94
N VAL A 233 18.24 -14.14 54.59
CA VAL A 233 17.47 -15.03 55.48
C VAL A 233 18.10 -16.43 55.57
N ARG A 234 18.90 -16.83 54.57
CA ARG A 234 19.43 -18.20 54.45
C ARG A 234 20.77 -18.44 55.16
N SER A 235 21.41 -17.40 55.69
CA SER A 235 22.70 -17.51 56.41
C SER A 235 22.57 -17.63 57.93
N SER A 236 21.38 -17.98 58.46
CA SER A 236 21.09 -17.93 59.90
C SER A 236 20.36 -19.16 60.45
N THR A 237 20.44 -20.31 59.77
CA THR A 237 20.05 -21.61 60.33
C THR A 237 20.79 -22.74 59.61
N GLU A 238 21.95 -23.16 60.13
CA GLU A 238 22.42 -24.55 59.96
C GLU A 238 23.51 -24.92 60.99
N GLY A 239 23.47 -26.18 61.43
CA GLY A 239 24.31 -26.81 62.45
C GLY A 239 24.22 -28.34 62.31
N PRO A 240 25.24 -29.10 62.76
CA PRO A 240 25.89 -30.07 61.86
C PRO A 240 25.26 -31.49 61.75
N PRO A 241 25.63 -32.28 60.71
CA PRO A 241 24.86 -33.43 60.22
C PRO A 241 25.42 -34.83 60.61
N LEU A 242 24.65 -35.90 60.33
CA LEU A 242 25.13 -37.30 60.41
C LEU A 242 24.41 -38.31 59.46
N PHE A 243 25.19 -38.88 58.53
CA PHE A 243 25.23 -40.28 58.05
C PHE A 243 24.05 -41.05 57.36
N SER A 244 24.30 -41.37 56.07
CA SER A 244 24.32 -42.72 55.44
C SER A 244 23.09 -43.53 54.96
N GLY A 245 23.26 -44.08 53.74
CA GLY A 245 22.59 -45.29 53.19
C GLY A 245 21.46 -45.02 52.18
N ALA A 246 21.24 -45.80 51.10
CA ALA A 246 22.05 -46.81 50.41
C ALA A 246 21.50 -47.06 48.97
N GLU A 247 22.30 -47.69 48.09
CA GLU A 247 21.91 -48.22 46.75
C GLU A 247 21.29 -49.65 46.84
N PRO A 248 20.81 -50.35 45.76
CA PRO A 248 20.92 -50.10 44.30
C PRO A 248 19.63 -50.37 43.43
N SER A 249 19.81 -50.38 42.10
CA SER A 249 19.10 -51.18 41.06
C SER A 249 17.87 -50.62 40.29
N ALA A 250 17.74 -51.10 39.03
CA ALA A 250 16.73 -50.83 37.99
C ALA A 250 16.80 -51.97 36.92
N PRO A 251 15.97 -52.02 35.84
CA PRO A 251 14.79 -51.23 35.47
C PRO A 251 13.50 -52.12 35.59
N PRO A 252 12.68 -52.56 34.59
CA PRO A 252 12.67 -52.45 33.12
C PRO A 252 11.48 -51.62 32.54
N LEU A 253 10.43 -52.28 32.04
CA LEU A 253 9.29 -51.79 31.22
C LEU A 253 8.13 -52.81 31.34
N ASP A 254 6.88 -52.34 31.27
CA ASP A 254 5.76 -52.96 30.53
C ASP A 254 4.48 -52.10 30.67
N ASP A 255 3.69 -51.99 29.61
CA ASP A 255 2.22 -51.72 29.67
C ASP A 255 1.60 -51.92 28.26
N GLU A 256 0.77 -52.96 28.14
CA GLU A 256 0.05 -53.40 26.93
C GLU A 256 -1.47 -53.38 27.29
N ILE A 257 -2.42 -52.94 26.45
CA ILE A 257 -3.24 -53.78 25.54
C ILE A 257 -4.42 -52.91 25.03
N SER A 258 -4.75 -52.98 23.73
CA SER A 258 -6.12 -53.09 23.15
C SER A 258 -6.10 -52.78 21.64
N GLU A 259 -6.08 -53.78 20.76
CA GLU A 259 -7.28 -54.43 20.17
C GLU A 259 -8.03 -53.50 19.18
N LYS A 260 -7.83 -53.64 17.85
CA LYS A 260 -8.60 -54.47 16.88
C LYS A 260 -9.99 -53.86 16.50
N LEU A 261 -10.57 -54.05 15.31
CA LEU A 261 -10.28 -54.91 14.15
C LEU A 261 -10.85 -54.33 12.82
N CYS A 262 -10.38 -54.87 11.69
CA CYS A 262 -11.05 -54.96 10.36
C CYS A 262 -11.19 -53.70 9.48
N SER A 263 -11.29 -53.82 8.14
CA SER A 263 -10.77 -54.82 7.18
C SER A 263 -11.09 -54.33 5.75
N GLY A 264 -10.13 -54.37 4.82
CA GLY A 264 -10.36 -54.00 3.41
C GLY A 264 -10.80 -55.19 2.55
N ARG A 265 -11.63 -54.96 1.53
CA ARG A 265 -11.96 -56.00 0.53
C ARG A 265 -12.18 -55.45 -0.88
N LYS A 266 -11.23 -55.71 -1.79
CA LYS A 266 -11.45 -55.63 -3.24
C LYS A 266 -12.02 -56.95 -3.75
N LYS A 267 -12.94 -56.90 -4.73
CA LYS A 267 -13.09 -57.91 -5.81
C LYS A 267 -13.74 -57.23 -7.02
N ALA A 268 -13.56 -57.83 -8.20
CA ALA A 268 -13.89 -57.22 -9.49
C ALA A 268 -15.15 -57.83 -10.14
N ALA A 269 -15.67 -57.14 -11.16
CA ALA A 269 -16.60 -57.65 -12.16
C ALA A 269 -16.19 -57.12 -13.55
N THR A 270 -16.67 -57.73 -14.63
CA THR A 270 -16.24 -57.46 -16.02
C THR A 270 -17.43 -57.62 -16.97
N THR A 271 -17.40 -56.93 -18.13
CA THR A 271 -18.48 -56.85 -19.15
C THR A 271 -19.78 -56.18 -18.66
N ARG A 272 -20.60 -55.56 -19.53
CA ARG A 272 -20.75 -55.75 -20.98
C ARG A 272 -21.23 -54.46 -21.70
N ASP A 273 -20.92 -54.35 -22.98
CA ASP A 273 -21.56 -53.44 -23.96
C ASP A 273 -23.02 -53.85 -24.25
N PRO A 274 -23.91 -52.97 -24.76
CA PRO A 274 -24.03 -52.80 -26.23
C PRO A 274 -24.42 -51.40 -26.77
N ASP A 275 -24.22 -51.22 -28.08
CA ASP A 275 -24.67 -50.07 -28.89
C ASP A 275 -26.21 -49.88 -28.92
N VAL A 276 -26.65 -48.60 -28.89
CA VAL A 276 -27.65 -47.97 -29.80
C VAL A 276 -27.27 -46.50 -30.00
#